data_AF-A0A1J5PU68-F1
#
_entry.id   AF-A0A1J5PU68-F1
#
_cell.length_a   1.000
_cell.length_b   1.000
_cell.length_c   1.000
_cell.angle_alpha   90.00
_cell.angle_beta   90.00
_cell.angle_gamma   90.00
#
_symmetry.space_group_name_H-M   'P 1'
#
loop_
_entity.id
_entity.type
_entity.pdbx_description
1 polymer ?
#
loop_
_entity_poly.entity_id
_entity_poly.type
_entity_poly.pdbx_seq_one_letter_code
_entity_poly.pdbx_strand_id
1 'polypeptide(L)'
;MRDWQYGDHGENFAHLIGFGVMLVLLVILAVWVVRQLTGSSDHGRTGTHSPLEVLDLRFARGEIALEDYTRDREALKKALRDK
;
A
#
# COMPACT_ATOMS: atom_id res chain seq x y z
N MET A 1 3.17 -56.20 -8.06
CA MET A 1 4.24 -55.19 -8.21
C MET A 1 3.75 -53.98 -7.46
N ARG A 2 4.45 -53.55 -6.40
CA ARG A 2 3.96 -52.57 -5.43
C ARG A 2 3.73 -51.21 -6.09
N ASP A 3 2.45 -50.90 -6.28
CA ASP A 3 1.91 -49.62 -6.67
C ASP A 3 2.14 -48.62 -5.53
N TRP A 4 3.03 -47.67 -5.81
CA TRP A 4 3.39 -46.57 -4.93
C TRP A 4 2.24 -45.55 -4.92
N GLN A 5 1.24 -45.80 -4.10
CA GLN A 5 0.20 -44.84 -3.75
C GLN A 5 0.78 -43.78 -2.79
N TYR A 6 1.73 -42.98 -3.28
CA TYR A 6 2.24 -41.81 -2.57
C TYR A 6 1.25 -40.65 -2.74
N GLY A 7 0.29 -40.61 -1.82
CA GLY A 7 -0.11 -39.38 -1.13
C GLY A 7 -0.83 -38.30 -1.94
N ASP A 8 -2.15 -38.48 -2.05
CA ASP A 8 -3.20 -37.47 -2.30
C ASP A 8 -3.24 -36.31 -1.26
N HIS A 9 -2.19 -36.16 -0.44
CA HIS A 9 -2.05 -35.13 0.59
C HIS A 9 -1.11 -33.99 0.18
N GLY A 10 -0.34 -34.16 -0.91
CA GLY A 10 0.55 -33.12 -1.44
C GLY A 10 -0.21 -31.98 -2.15
N GLU A 11 -1.35 -32.31 -2.78
CA GLU A 11 -2.17 -31.39 -3.58
C GLU A 11 -2.74 -30.23 -2.73
N ASN A 12 -3.27 -30.55 -1.54
CA ASN A 12 -3.84 -29.57 -0.62
C ASN A 12 -2.76 -28.65 -0.01
N PHE A 13 -1.60 -29.21 0.30
CA PHE A 13 -0.47 -28.45 0.83
C PHE A 13 0.15 -27.53 -0.23
N ALA A 14 0.24 -28.01 -1.47
CA ALA A 14 0.66 -27.20 -2.61
C ALA A 14 -0.29 -26.02 -2.87
N HIS A 15 -1.61 -26.21 -2.74
CA HIS A 15 -2.59 -25.12 -2.85
C HIS A 15 -2.49 -24.09 -1.73
N LEU A 16 -2.28 -24.52 -0.48
CA LEU A 16 -2.07 -23.60 0.65
C LEU A 16 -0.82 -22.74 0.47
N ILE A 17 0.30 -23.35 0.04
CA ILE A 17 1.53 -22.62 -0.24
C ILE A 17 1.36 -21.70 -1.46
N GLY A 18 0.72 -22.17 -2.53
CA GLY A 18 0.47 -21.38 -3.72
C GLY A 18 -0.38 -20.12 -3.43
N PHE A 19 -1.42 -20.26 -2.60
CA PHE A 19 -2.23 -19.14 -2.16
C PHE A 19 -1.44 -18.14 -1.31
N GLY A 20 -0.61 -18.63 -0.37
CA GLY A 20 0.26 -17.77 0.43
C GLY A 20 1.25 -16.98 -0.42
N VAL A 21 1.91 -17.63 -1.38
CA VAL A 21 2.84 -16.98 -2.31
C VAL A 21 2.12 -15.94 -3.19
N MET A 22 0.91 -16.26 -3.67
CA MET A 22 0.10 -15.32 -4.44
C MET A 22 -0.25 -14.06 -3.63
N LEU A 23 -0.62 -14.20 -2.36
CA LEU A 23 -0.89 -13.05 -1.50
C LEU A 23 0.36 -12.20 -1.25
N VAL A 24 1.52 -12.83 -1.02
CA VAL A 24 2.79 -12.13 -0.87
C VAL A 24 3.14 -11.35 -2.14
N LEU A 25 3.00 -11.96 -3.31
CA LEU A 25 3.20 -11.30 -4.59
C LEU A 25 2.23 -10.13 -4.80
N LEU A 26 0.97 -10.28 -4.40
CA LEU A 26 -0.03 -9.23 -4.49
C LEU A 26 0.32 -8.05 -3.58
N VAL A 27 0.81 -8.31 -2.37
CA VAL A 27 1.29 -7.26 -1.45
C VAL A 27 2.52 -6.56 -2.03
N ILE A 28 3.50 -7.30 -2.55
CA ILE A 28 4.69 -6.73 -3.21
C ILE A 28 4.27 -5.84 -4.39
N LEU A 29 3.35 -6.32 -5.23
CA LEU A 29 2.84 -5.57 -6.37
C LEU A 29 2.09 -4.31 -5.92
N ALA A 30 1.24 -4.40 -4.90
CA ALA A 30 0.52 -3.25 -4.35
C ALA A 30 1.51 -2.21 -3.80
N VAL A 31 2.51 -2.63 -3.01
CA VAL A 31 3.56 -1.76 -2.49
C VAL A 31 4.38 -1.15 -3.62
N TRP A 32 4.69 -1.91 -4.67
CA TRP A 32 5.42 -1.43 -5.84
C TRP A 32 4.61 -0.37 -6.61
N VAL A 33 3.31 -0.61 -6.84
CA VAL A 33 2.40 0.36 -7.48
C VAL A 33 2.30 1.62 -6.63
N VAL A 34 2.08 1.50 -5.32
CA VAL A 34 2.04 2.66 -4.41
C VAL A 34 3.37 3.41 -4.46
N ARG A 35 4.51 2.72 -4.36
CA ARG A 35 5.84 3.33 -4.49
C ARG A 35 6.07 4.01 -5.83
N GLN A 36 5.54 3.48 -6.92
CA GLN A 36 5.66 4.10 -8.24
C GLN A 36 4.79 5.37 -8.32
N LEU A 37 3.57 5.32 -7.80
CA LEU A 37 2.65 6.46 -7.77
C LEU A 37 3.13 7.56 -6.81
N THR A 38 3.74 7.20 -5.69
CA THR A 38 4.31 8.14 -4.71
C THR A 38 5.74 8.57 -5.07
N GLY A 39 6.50 7.74 -5.80
CA GLY A 39 7.89 8.00 -6.19
C GLY A 39 8.04 8.90 -7.42
N SER A 40 6.98 9.09 -8.21
CA SER A 40 6.96 10.09 -9.29
C SER A 40 6.87 11.54 -8.79
N SER A 41 6.82 11.78 -7.48
CA SER A 41 6.88 13.12 -6.89
C SER A 41 8.30 13.62 -6.62
N ASP A 42 9.34 12.78 -6.79
CA ASP A 42 10.69 13.08 -6.29
C ASP A 42 11.76 13.25 -7.39
N HIS A 43 11.45 14.01 -8.45
CA HIS A 43 12.47 14.52 -9.39
C HIS A 43 12.45 16.04 -9.49
N GLY A 44 12.48 16.68 -8.32
CA GLY A 44 12.95 18.06 -8.21
C GLY A 44 12.03 18.94 -7.39
N ARG A 45 12.28 18.97 -6.07
CA ARG A 45 12.33 20.20 -5.26
C ARG A 45 12.71 19.87 -3.83
N THR A 46 14.00 19.97 -3.56
CA THR A 46 14.53 20.31 -2.24
C THR A 46 13.92 21.67 -1.83
N GLY A 47 12.83 21.64 -1.09
CA GLY A 47 12.19 22.84 -0.55
C GLY A 47 10.68 22.69 -0.47
N THR A 48 10.19 22.47 0.75
CA THR A 48 8.77 22.47 1.17
C THR A 48 7.93 21.33 0.61
N HIS A 49 7.85 20.22 1.36
CA HIS A 49 6.71 19.31 1.23
C HIS A 49 5.43 20.13 1.32
N SER A 50 4.50 19.89 0.40
CA SER A 50 3.19 20.55 0.44
C SER A 50 2.51 20.20 1.77
N PRO A 51 1.83 21.14 2.45
CA PRO A 51 1.11 20.83 3.69
C PRO A 51 0.16 19.63 3.57
N LEU A 52 -0.40 19.40 2.37
CA LEU A 52 -1.24 18.24 2.05
C LEU A 52 -0.45 16.93 2.05
N GLU A 53 0.78 16.94 1.55
CA GLU A 53 1.64 15.75 1.45
C GLU A 53 2.08 15.27 2.84
N VAL A 54 2.35 16.20 3.76
CA VAL A 54 2.63 15.88 5.17
C VAL A 54 1.40 15.26 5.84
N LEU A 55 0.21 15.76 5.54
CA LEU A 55 -1.05 15.24 6.09
C LEU A 55 -1.33 13.82 5.55
N ASP A 56 -1.16 13.58 4.25
CA ASP A 56 -1.30 12.27 3.61
C ASP A 56 -0.31 11.25 4.19
N LEU A 57 0.95 11.65 4.40
CA LEU A 57 1.98 10.81 5.02
C LEU A 57 1.62 10.39 6.44
N ARG A 58 1.09 11.31 7.26
CA ARG A 58 0.71 11.02 8.65
C ARG A 58 -0.52 10.11 8.72
N PHE A 59 -1.49 10.31 7.84
CA PHE A 59 -2.63 9.40 7.71
C PHE A 59 -2.20 8.00 7.27
N ALA A 60 -1.33 7.90 6.26
CA ALA A 60 -0.81 6.61 5.78
C ALA A 60 0.00 5.85 6.85
N ARG A 61 0.64 6.58 7.76
CA ARG A 61 1.36 6.00 8.91
C ARG A 61 0.42 5.62 10.07
N GLY A 62 -0.85 6.01 10.02
CA GLY A 62 -1.83 5.77 11.08
C GLY A 62 -1.67 6.70 12.30
N GLU A 63 -0.95 7.82 12.16
CA GLU A 63 -0.81 8.82 13.22
C GLU A 63 -2.06 9.70 13.39
N ILE A 64 -2.98 9.67 12.41
CA ILE A 64 -4.18 10.51 12.35
C ILE A 64 -5.39 9.65 11.96
N ALA A 65 -6.52 9.86 12.62
CA ALA A 65 -7.80 9.21 12.30
C ALA A 65 -8.43 9.78 11.02
N LEU A 66 -9.33 9.02 10.39
CA LEU A 66 -9.95 9.42 9.12
C LEU A 66 -10.76 10.73 9.25
N GLU A 67 -11.42 10.92 10.39
CA GLU A 67 -12.23 12.10 10.69
C GLU A 67 -11.36 13.37 10.76
N ASP A 68 -10.21 13.30 11.42
CA ASP A 68 -9.27 14.41 11.51
C ASP A 68 -8.60 14.69 10.16
N TYR A 69 -8.22 13.65 9.43
CA TYR A 69 -7.65 13.76 8.09
C TYR A 69 -8.58 14.50 7.13
N THR A 70 -9.86 14.13 7.10
CA THR A 70 -10.84 14.73 6.18
C THR A 70 -11.09 16.20 6.50
N ARG A 71 -11.28 16.54 7.78
CA ARG A 71 -11.45 17.93 8.23
C ARG A 71 -10.26 18.81 7.85
N ASP A 72 -9.05 18.35 8.16
CA ASP A 72 -7.84 19.15 7.98
C ASP A 72 -7.48 19.29 6.49
N ARG A 73 -7.72 18.25 5.69
CA ARG A 73 -7.56 18.28 4.23
C ARG A 73 -8.50 19.29 3.56
N GLU A 74 -9.76 19.35 3.99
CA GLU A 74 -10.73 20.31 3.45
C GLU A 74 -10.35 21.75 3.80
N ALA A 75 -9.92 22.00 5.03
CA ALA A 75 -9.44 23.31 5.47
C ALA A 75 -8.23 23.78 4.64
N LEU A 76 -7.23 22.90 4.45
CA LEU A 76 -6.06 23.19 3.63
C LEU A 76 -6.41 23.44 2.16
N LYS A 77 -7.30 22.64 1.58
CA LYS A 77 -7.76 22.81 0.20
C LYS A 77 -8.49 24.14 0.00
N LYS A 78 -9.30 24.55 0.99
CA LYS A 78 -9.98 25.86 0.96
C LYS A 78 -8.99 27.01 1.05
N ALA A 79 -8.00 26.93 1.95
CA ALA A 79 -6.98 27.95 2.11
C ALA A 79 -6.05 28.09 0.88
N LEU A 80 -5.76 26.99 0.19
CA LEU A 80 -4.95 26.98 -1.04
C LEU A 80 -5.72 27.49 -2.26
N ARG A 81 -7.06 27.43 -2.25
CA ARG A 81 -7.90 27.95 -3.33
C ARG A 81 -8.07 29.47 -3.27
N ASP A 82 -7.92 30.04 -2.08
CA ASP A 82 -8.16 31.47 -1.80
C ASP A 82 -6.88 32.32 -1.91
N LYS A 83 -5.80 31.75 -2.47
CA LYS A 83 -4.47 32.35 -2.58
C LYS A 83 -4.05 32.42 -4.04
#